data_AF-A0A7V9EI36-F1
#
_entry.id   AF-A0A7V9EI36-F1
#
_cell.length_a   1.000
_cell.length_b   1.000
_cell.length_c   1.000
_cell.angle_alpha   90.00
_cell.angle_beta   90.00
_cell.angle_gamma   90.00
#
_symmetry.space_group_name_H-M   'P 1'
#
loop_
_entity.id
_entity.type
_entity.pdbx_description
1 polymer ?
#
loop_
_entity_poly.entity_id
_entity_poly.type
_entity_poly.pdbx_seq_one_letter_code
_entity_poly.pdbx_strand_id
1 'polypeptide(L)' 'ITWGELHVGSRGIFAAAGFAEVSHPTLRRVVMRIDF' A
#
# COMPACT_ATOMS: atom_id res chain seq x y z
N ILE A 1 -3.25 -2.04 -20.34
CA ILE A 1 -3.36 -2.49 -18.95
C ILE A 1 -3.74 -1.28 -18.12
N THR A 2 -4.99 -1.15 -17.68
CA THR A 2 -5.41 -0.12 -16.70
C THR A 2 -5.56 -0.75 -15.30
N TRP A 3 -4.70 -1.73 -15.01
CA TRP A 3 -4.71 -2.57 -13.81
C TRP A 3 -3.48 -2.29 -12.91
N GLY A 4 -2.94 -1.06 -12.88
CA GLY A 4 -1.54 -0.89 -12.44
C GLY A 4 -1.07 0.48 -11.94
N GLU A 5 -1.93 1.33 -11.37
CA GLU A 5 -1.42 2.53 -10.69
C GLU A 5 -0.92 2.18 -9.28
N LEU A 6 0.42 2.17 -9.13
CA LEU A 6 1.10 2.07 -7.85
C LEU A 6 1.10 3.44 -7.16
N HIS A 7 0.31 3.56 -6.10
CA HIS A 7 0.22 4.79 -5.33
C HIS A 7 1.29 4.80 -4.23
N VAL A 8 2.04 5.90 -4.14
CA VAL A 8 3.03 6.12 -3.09
C VAL A 8 2.55 7.24 -2.18
N GLY A 9 2.67 7.05 -0.87
CA GLY A 9 2.18 8.00 0.12
C GLY A 9 2.47 7.54 1.55
N SER A 10 1.86 8.23 2.51
CA SER A 10 1.99 7.86 3.93
C SER A 10 1.24 6.57 4.24
N ARG A 11 1.88 5.67 4.98
CA ARG A 11 1.26 4.45 5.52
C ARG A 11 -0.10 4.72 6.17
N GLY A 12 -0.23 5.83 6.90
CA GLY A 12 -1.46 6.18 7.61
C GLY A 12 -2.66 6.39 6.69
N ILE A 13 -2.44 6.99 5.52
CA ILE A 13 -3.52 7.25 4.55
C ILE A 13 -4.03 5.93 3.97
N PHE A 14 -3.12 5.02 3.61
CA PHE A 14 -3.50 3.72 3.06
C PHE A 14 -4.17 2.82 4.11
N ALA A 15 -3.68 2.83 5.36
CA ALA A 15 -4.33 2.12 6.46
C ALA A 15 -5.75 2.65 6.72
N ALA A 16 -5.93 3.97 6.72
CA ALA A 16 -7.26 4.59 6.85
C ALA A 16 -8.19 4.26 5.68
N ALA A 17 -7.65 4.07 4.48
CA ALA A 17 -8.39 3.63 3.30
C ALA A 17 -8.67 2.10 3.25
N GLY A 18 -8.29 1.34 4.28
CA GLY A 18 -8.57 -0.10 4.38
C GLY A 18 -7.54 -1.00 3.70
N PHE A 19 -6.38 -0.47 3.31
CA PHE A 19 -5.30 -1.30 2.78
C PHE A 19 -4.59 -2.09 3.89
N ALA A 20 -4.24 -3.33 3.62
CA ALA A 20 -3.45 -4.20 4.49
C ALA A 20 -1.97 -4.23 4.06
N GLU A 21 -1.06 -4.28 5.03
CA GLU A 21 0.37 -4.47 4.77
C GLU A 21 0.64 -5.91 4.32
N VAL A 22 1.36 -6.06 3.20
CA VAL A 22 1.71 -7.38 2.64
C VAL A 22 3.21 -7.65 2.60
N SER A 23 4.05 -6.60 2.70
CA SER A 23 5.51 -6.73 2.74
C SER A 23 6.17 -5.49 3.34
N HIS A 24 7.25 -5.69 4.10
CA HIS A 24 8.08 -4.62 4.68
C HIS A 24 9.54 -4.78 4.22
N PRO A 25 9.87 -4.47 2.94
CA PRO A 25 11.17 -4.79 2.36
C PRO A 25 12.34 -3.96 2.91
N THR A 26 12.08 -2.76 3.42
CA THR A 26 13.10 -1.91 4.07
C THR A 26 12.49 -1.18 5.25
N LEU A 27 13.29 -0.77 6.24
CA LEU A 27 12.81 -0.16 7.49
C LEU A 27 11.80 0.99 7.31
N ARG A 28 11.84 1.74 6.21
CA ARG A 28 10.98 2.90 5.95
C ARG A 28 9.90 2.69 4.89
N ARG A 29 9.83 1.51 4.24
CA ARG A 29 8.90 1.27 3.12
C ARG A 29 8.06 0.03 3.39
N VAL A 30 6.75 0.17 3.22
CA VAL A 30 5.80 -0.93 3.28
C VAL A 30 5.05 -1.02 1.95
N VAL A 31 4.76 -2.24 1.52
CA VAL A 31 3.87 -2.52 0.40
C VAL A 31 2.52 -2.87 1.00
N MET A 32 1.48 -2.19 0.54
CA MET A 32 0.11 -2.39 1.03
C MET A 32 -0.80 -2.74 -0.14
N ARG A 33 -1.81 -3.56 0.11
CA ARG A 33 -2.80 -4.01 -0.87
C ARG A 33 -4.20 -3.86 -0.26
N ILE A 34 -5.16 -3.48 -1.09
CA ILE A 34 -6.57 -3.57 -0.78
C ILE A 34 -7.15 -4.73 -1.60
N ASP A 35 -7.92 -5.59 -0.95
CA ASP A 35 -8.68 -6.64 -1.62
C ASP A 35 -10.10 -6.11 -1.83
N PHE A 36 -10.59 -6.13 -3.07
CA PHE A 36 -11.94 -5.68 -3.45
C PHE A 36 -12.93 -6.85 -3.49
#